data_AF-A0A2E2V3L2-F1
#
_entry.id   AF-A0A2E2V3L2-F1
#
_cell.length_a   1.000
_cell.length_b   1.000
_cell.length_c   1.000
_cell.angle_alpha   90.00
_cell.angle_beta   90.00
_cell.angle_gamma   90.00
#
_symmetry.space_group_name_H-M   'P 1'
#
loop_
_entity.id
_entity.type
_entity.pdbx_description
1 polymer ?
#
loop_
_entity_poly.entity_id
_entity_poly.type
_entity_poly.pdbx_seq_one_letter_code
_entity_poly.pdbx_strand_id
1 'polypeptide(L)'
;MSKFLTNNKSNQNSPSLYIKKSAERYGFVKGIIKKVNDDIVKHISGRSFSIRLFNKKKINVFINGKFIYPTTSIDGVASLKCHFLGTISMRSWNNWNMHEPVSMLQIKTGWFLFFYTSSFLVSHDALVCLDELGIPINSLNDWQGAVKRKDEVLNYYCQQEVNIKEQEKLEKLENKRRRVQEKKDRESREQARFKKRKEDLIKRFGNESAKKILQKKIWQGMTKEMLIESWGKPGDIDETVYKSKTKAKCFFNSYKTRQKTTKYKNRVDLENNLVVGWKDLE
;
A
#
# COMPACT_ATOMS: atom_id res chain seq x y z
N MET A 1 19.43 -25.74 28.53
CA MET A 1 19.21 -26.40 27.22
C MET A 1 18.31 -25.51 26.37
N SER A 2 18.92 -24.66 25.55
CA SER A 2 18.26 -23.65 24.71
C SER A 2 18.18 -24.18 23.28
N LYS A 3 16.97 -24.27 22.70
CA LYS A 3 16.76 -24.60 21.29
C LYS A 3 16.57 -23.29 20.51
N PHE A 4 17.63 -22.83 19.84
CA PHE A 4 17.55 -21.86 18.75
C PHE A 4 17.11 -22.58 17.48
N LEU A 5 15.97 -22.18 16.92
CA LEU A 5 15.55 -22.58 15.57
C LEU A 5 15.89 -21.43 14.61
N THR A 6 16.90 -21.64 13.77
CA THR A 6 17.22 -20.77 12.63
C THR A 6 16.48 -21.26 11.40
N ASN A 7 15.42 -20.56 10.99
CA ASN A 7 14.78 -20.75 9.68
C ASN A 7 15.40 -19.78 8.67
N ASN A 8 16.30 -20.31 7.82
CA ASN A 8 16.79 -19.64 6.62
C ASN A 8 15.78 -19.85 5.48
N LYS A 9 15.04 -18.79 5.11
CA LYS A 9 14.33 -18.73 3.82
C LYS A 9 15.14 -17.86 2.87
N SER A 10 15.69 -18.50 1.84
CA SER A 10 16.31 -17.88 0.68
C SER A 10 15.31 -16.98 -0.05
N ASN A 11 15.61 -15.69 -0.12
CA ASN A 11 14.79 -14.68 -0.75
C ASN A 11 15.27 -14.48 -2.20
N GLN A 12 14.62 -15.13 -3.17
CA GLN A 12 14.83 -14.85 -4.59
C GLN A 12 14.05 -13.57 -4.93
N ASN A 13 14.76 -12.44 -5.06
CA ASN A 13 14.19 -11.19 -5.54
C ASN A 13 14.36 -11.10 -7.06
N SER A 14 13.28 -11.32 -7.81
CA SER A 14 13.23 -11.09 -9.25
C SER A 14 13.28 -9.58 -9.58
N PRO A 15 14.02 -9.12 -10.61
CA PRO A 15 14.25 -7.69 -10.89
C PRO A 15 13.07 -6.91 -11.50
N SER A 16 11.83 -7.40 -11.42
CA SER A 16 10.70 -6.83 -12.17
C SER A 16 9.93 -5.72 -11.42
N LEU A 17 10.34 -5.37 -10.19
CA LEU A 17 9.69 -4.33 -9.39
C LEU A 17 10.31 -2.92 -9.52
N TYR A 18 11.47 -2.79 -10.19
CA TYR A 18 12.30 -1.59 -10.11
C TYR A 18 11.94 -0.43 -11.03
N ILE A 19 11.07 -0.64 -12.03
CA ILE A 19 10.64 0.43 -12.95
C ILE A 19 9.47 1.26 -12.39
N LYS A 20 8.78 0.76 -11.35
CA LYS A 20 7.46 1.28 -10.95
C LYS A 20 7.46 2.46 -9.98
N LYS A 21 8.56 2.75 -9.28
CA LYS A 21 8.62 3.83 -8.27
C LYS A 21 9.39 5.08 -8.69
N SER A 22 10.16 5.03 -9.78
CA SER A 22 10.92 6.19 -10.27
C SER A 22 10.03 7.19 -11.03
N ALA A 23 8.96 6.72 -11.69
CA ALA A 23 8.07 7.55 -12.49
C ALA A 23 7.17 8.51 -11.68
N GLU A 24 6.96 8.27 -10.38
CA GLU A 24 6.07 9.10 -9.55
C GLU A 24 6.80 10.28 -8.86
N ARG A 25 8.13 10.30 -8.81
CA ARG A 25 8.91 11.35 -8.12
C ARG A 25 9.39 12.51 -9.00
N TYR A 26 9.42 12.36 -10.32
CA TYR A 26 9.83 13.44 -11.21
C TYR A 26 8.61 14.18 -11.77
N GLY A 27 8.22 15.27 -11.12
CA GLY A 27 7.30 16.28 -11.68
C GLY A 27 7.77 16.86 -13.03
N PHE A 28 9.02 16.59 -13.41
CA PHE A 28 9.62 16.89 -14.71
C PHE A 28 9.02 16.05 -15.87
N VAL A 29 8.65 14.79 -15.61
CA VAL A 29 8.08 13.89 -16.63
C VAL A 29 6.64 14.28 -16.99
N LYS A 30 5.86 14.84 -16.05
CA LYS A 30 4.53 15.38 -16.35
C LYS A 30 4.58 16.58 -17.30
N GLY A 31 5.60 17.43 -17.18
CA GLY A 31 5.82 18.57 -18.07
C GLY A 31 6.16 18.12 -19.49
N ILE A 32 7.08 17.16 -19.63
CA ILE A 32 7.50 16.61 -20.92
C ILE A 32 6.36 15.80 -21.57
N ILE A 33 5.65 14.95 -20.82
CA ILE A 33 4.50 14.18 -21.35
C ILE A 33 3.35 15.11 -21.79
N LYS A 34 3.09 16.20 -21.06
CA LYS A 34 2.05 17.17 -21.44
C LYS A 34 2.44 17.93 -22.71
N LYS A 35 3.69 18.38 -22.82
CA LYS A 35 4.22 19.10 -24.00
C LYS A 35 4.27 18.19 -25.23
N VAL A 36 4.73 16.95 -25.07
CA VAL A 36 4.72 15.91 -26.10
C VAL A 36 3.29 15.56 -26.52
N ASN A 37 2.32 15.49 -25.60
CA ASN A 37 0.91 15.29 -25.96
C ASN A 37 0.34 16.47 -26.74
N ASP A 38 0.63 17.72 -26.36
CA ASP A 38 0.10 18.91 -27.04
C ASP A 38 0.67 19.06 -28.47
N ASP A 39 1.95 18.71 -28.67
CA ASP A 39 2.61 18.73 -29.98
C ASP A 39 2.18 17.54 -30.87
N ILE A 40 1.98 16.35 -30.29
CA ILE A 40 1.44 15.18 -30.99
C ILE A 40 -0.04 15.40 -31.38
N VAL A 41 -0.86 16.01 -30.51
CA VAL A 41 -2.27 16.29 -30.81
C VAL A 41 -2.43 17.35 -31.92
N LYS A 42 -1.50 18.31 -32.04
CA LYS A 42 -1.48 19.28 -33.14
C LYS A 42 -1.10 18.68 -34.51
N HIS A 43 -0.40 17.54 -34.53
CA HIS A 43 0.08 16.93 -35.79
C HIS A 43 -0.64 15.64 -36.21
N ILE A 44 -1.59 15.13 -35.42
CA ILE A 44 -2.30 13.87 -35.73
C ILE A 44 -3.82 14.11 -35.83
N SER A 45 -4.24 15.10 -36.62
CA SER A 45 -5.61 15.10 -37.15
C SER A 45 -5.68 14.12 -38.34
N GLY A 46 -6.17 12.90 -38.10
CA GLY A 46 -6.60 12.00 -39.18
C GLY A 46 -5.85 10.67 -39.34
N ARG A 47 -5.02 10.21 -38.38
CA ARG A 47 -4.44 8.86 -38.42
C ARG A 47 -4.72 8.07 -37.14
N SER A 48 -5.12 6.80 -37.30
CA SER A 48 -5.36 5.85 -36.23
C SER A 48 -4.07 5.13 -35.83
N PHE A 49 -3.82 5.04 -34.52
CA PHE A 49 -2.69 4.27 -33.96
C PHE A 49 -3.19 3.24 -32.97
N SER A 50 -2.49 2.11 -32.91
CA SER A 50 -2.71 1.04 -31.94
C SER A 50 -1.61 1.09 -30.87
N ILE A 51 -1.99 1.25 -29.61
CA ILE A 51 -1.07 1.16 -28.48
C ILE A 51 -1.34 -0.18 -27.79
N ARG A 52 -0.31 -1.03 -27.72
CA ARG A 52 -0.39 -2.34 -27.07
C ARG A 52 0.17 -2.21 -25.64
N LEU A 53 -0.71 -2.25 -24.64
CA LEU A 53 -0.31 -2.13 -23.23
C LEU A 53 -0.20 -3.52 -22.57
N PHE A 54 0.99 -3.87 -22.12
CA PHE A 54 1.25 -5.11 -21.37
C PHE A 54 1.12 -4.86 -19.86
N ASN A 55 -0.10 -4.73 -19.32
CA ASN A 55 -0.30 -4.93 -17.87
C ASN A 55 -1.77 -5.16 -17.46
N LYS A 56 -1.99 -6.03 -16.45
CA LYS A 56 -3.31 -6.50 -15.96
C LYS A 56 -4.07 -5.53 -15.03
N LYS A 57 -3.80 -4.22 -15.06
CA LYS A 57 -4.57 -3.25 -14.24
C LYS A 57 -5.51 -2.44 -15.15
N LYS A 58 -6.79 -2.36 -14.73
CA LYS A 58 -7.82 -1.53 -15.40
C LYS A 58 -7.37 -0.07 -15.38
N ILE A 59 -7.12 0.48 -16.56
CA ILE A 59 -6.88 1.92 -16.76
C ILE A 59 -8.12 2.46 -17.46
N ASN A 60 -8.76 3.47 -16.87
CA ASN A 60 -9.84 4.20 -17.51
C ASN A 60 -9.20 5.29 -18.38
N VAL A 61 -9.51 5.31 -19.67
CA VAL A 61 -8.99 6.31 -20.61
C VAL A 61 -10.10 7.28 -20.95
N PHE A 62 -9.80 8.58 -20.85
CA PHE A 62 -10.68 9.67 -21.23
C PHE A 62 -10.21 10.28 -22.54
N ILE A 63 -11.12 10.35 -23.53
CA ILE A 63 -10.89 11.08 -24.78
C ILE A 63 -12.12 11.95 -25.02
N ASN A 64 -11.92 13.25 -25.19
CA ASN A 64 -12.96 14.25 -25.50
C ASN A 64 -14.20 14.18 -24.58
N GLY A 65 -13.98 14.05 -23.27
CA GLY A 65 -15.04 14.13 -22.26
C GLY A 65 -15.98 12.93 -22.15
N LYS A 66 -15.72 11.82 -22.87
CA LYS A 66 -16.52 10.58 -22.75
C LYS A 66 -15.74 9.46 -22.09
N PHE A 67 -16.42 8.75 -21.19
CA PHE A 67 -15.89 7.57 -20.48
C PHE A 67 -15.96 6.36 -21.41
N ILE A 68 -14.82 5.71 -21.64
CA ILE A 68 -14.78 4.43 -22.37
C ILE A 68 -14.44 3.34 -21.36
N TYR A 69 -15.39 2.44 -21.11
CA TYR A 69 -15.18 1.29 -20.24
C TYR A 69 -14.53 0.15 -21.04
N PRO A 70 -13.50 -0.52 -20.51
CA PRO A 70 -12.94 -1.69 -21.17
C PRO A 70 -13.94 -2.86 -21.07
N THR A 71 -14.34 -3.42 -22.21
CA THR A 71 -15.01 -4.73 -22.25
C THR A 71 -13.97 -5.83 -22.04
N THR A 72 -14.22 -6.70 -21.08
CA THR A 72 -13.33 -7.82 -20.75
C THR A 72 -13.49 -8.94 -21.77
N SER A 73 -12.39 -9.28 -22.46
CA SER A 73 -12.26 -10.50 -23.25
C SER A 73 -11.61 -11.60 -22.42
N ILE A 74 -12.08 -12.83 -22.58
CA ILE A 74 -11.76 -14.00 -21.73
C ILE A 74 -10.29 -14.46 -21.87
N ASP A 75 -9.57 -14.06 -22.92
CA ASP A 75 -8.21 -14.57 -23.19
C ASP A 75 -7.07 -13.57 -22.89
N GLY A 76 -7.30 -12.58 -22.02
CA GLY A 76 -6.22 -11.75 -21.49
C GLY A 76 -5.56 -10.76 -22.46
N VAL A 77 -6.15 -10.56 -23.64
CA VAL A 77 -5.78 -9.50 -24.59
C VAL A 77 -6.94 -8.49 -24.68
N ALA A 78 -6.75 -7.30 -24.15
CA ALA A 78 -7.69 -6.19 -24.36
C ALA A 78 -7.37 -5.52 -25.70
N SER A 79 -8.22 -5.72 -26.70
CA SER A 79 -8.20 -4.91 -27.92
C SER A 79 -9.27 -3.83 -27.81
N LEU A 80 -8.89 -2.57 -28.02
CA LEU A 80 -9.87 -1.48 -28.17
C LEU A 80 -10.40 -1.53 -29.60
N LYS A 81 -11.60 -2.10 -29.78
CA LYS A 81 -12.37 -1.92 -31.02
C LYS A 81 -13.27 -0.71 -30.84
N CYS A 82 -12.96 0.39 -31.52
CA CYS A 82 -13.93 1.46 -31.74
C CYS A 82 -14.96 0.95 -32.76
N HIS A 83 -16.18 0.65 -32.32
CA HIS A 83 -17.30 0.43 -33.23
C HIS A 83 -17.69 1.78 -33.84
N PHE A 84 -17.25 2.03 -35.07
CA PHE A 84 -17.94 2.97 -35.94
C PHE A 84 -19.05 2.18 -36.62
N LEU A 85 -20.31 2.57 -36.38
CA LEU A 85 -21.45 2.12 -37.16
C LEU A 85 -21.33 2.76 -38.56
N GLY A 86 -20.51 2.14 -39.40
CA GLY A 86 -20.43 2.39 -40.83
C GLY A 86 -20.40 1.03 -41.51
N THR A 87 -21.54 0.63 -42.07
CA THR A 87 -21.65 -0.52 -42.96
C THR A 87 -20.82 -0.26 -44.22
N ILE A 88 -19.59 -0.79 -44.25
CA ILE A 88 -18.84 -0.97 -45.50
C ILE A 88 -19.12 -2.39 -45.96
N SER A 89 -20.07 -2.51 -46.89
CA SER A 89 -20.28 -3.71 -47.69
C SER A 89 -19.01 -3.98 -48.51
N MET A 90 -18.25 -5.00 -48.17
CA MET A 90 -17.27 -5.57 -49.10
C MET A 90 -17.96 -6.62 -49.96
N ARG A 91 -18.20 -6.27 -51.24
CA ARG A 91 -18.56 -7.24 -52.27
C ARG A 91 -17.41 -8.24 -52.43
N SER A 92 -17.75 -9.51 -52.25
CA SER A 92 -16.97 -10.66 -52.67
C SER A 92 -16.79 -10.64 -54.19
N TRP A 93 -15.55 -10.66 -54.65
CA TRP A 93 -15.17 -11.17 -55.97
C TRP A 93 -14.32 -12.43 -55.73
N ASN A 94 -14.99 -13.57 -55.62
CA ASN A 94 -14.38 -14.86 -55.92
C ASN A 94 -14.74 -15.19 -57.37
N ASN A 95 -13.74 -15.22 -58.23
CA ASN A 95 -13.74 -16.14 -59.34
C ASN A 95 -12.29 -16.43 -59.72
N TRP A 96 -11.99 -17.72 -59.84
CA TRP A 96 -11.03 -18.40 -60.72
C TRP A 96 -10.35 -19.56 -59.97
N ASN A 97 -10.76 -20.75 -60.44
CA ASN A 97 -10.34 -22.07 -60.00
C ASN A 97 -8.90 -22.39 -60.45
N MET A 98 -8.35 -23.38 -59.73
CA MET A 98 -7.15 -24.19 -59.97
C MET A 98 -6.64 -24.30 -61.42
N HIS A 99 -5.31 -24.31 -61.60
CA HIS A 99 -4.54 -25.52 -61.97
C HIS A 99 -3.01 -25.26 -61.99
N GLU A 100 -2.27 -26.16 -61.33
CA GLU A 100 -0.91 -26.65 -61.63
C GLU A 100 0.40 -25.88 -61.30
N PRO A 101 1.54 -26.61 -61.13
CA PRO A 101 2.63 -26.25 -60.23
C PRO A 101 3.89 -25.78 -60.97
N VAL A 102 4.66 -24.86 -60.37
CA VAL A 102 6.03 -24.56 -60.82
C VAL A 102 6.99 -24.37 -59.64
N SER A 103 8.16 -24.97 -59.83
CA SER A 103 9.31 -25.16 -58.97
C SER A 103 10.08 -23.89 -58.57
N MET A 104 10.69 -24.00 -57.38
CA MET A 104 12.11 -23.71 -57.10
C MET A 104 12.79 -22.59 -57.91
N LEU A 105 12.93 -21.38 -57.35
CA LEU A 105 14.19 -20.60 -57.25
C LEU A 105 13.96 -19.21 -56.63
N GLN A 106 14.97 -18.74 -55.87
CA GLN A 106 15.22 -17.37 -55.39
C GLN A 106 14.58 -16.91 -54.06
N ILE A 107 15.28 -17.20 -52.95
CA ILE A 107 15.30 -16.34 -51.76
C ILE A 107 16.76 -16.12 -51.35
N LYS A 108 17.45 -15.13 -51.95
CA LYS A 108 18.76 -14.63 -51.48
C LYS A 108 18.98 -13.17 -51.89
N THR A 109 18.18 -12.24 -51.38
CA THR A 109 18.53 -10.79 -51.36
C THR A 109 17.79 -9.96 -50.29
N GLY A 110 16.82 -10.50 -49.56
CA GLY A 110 15.98 -9.70 -48.65
C GLY A 110 16.56 -9.36 -47.27
N TRP A 111 17.68 -9.97 -46.83
CA TRP A 111 18.16 -9.83 -45.45
C TRP A 111 19.32 -8.84 -45.26
N PHE A 112 19.92 -8.33 -46.34
CA PHE A 112 21.06 -7.40 -46.24
C PHE A 112 20.64 -5.94 -46.03
N LEU A 113 19.42 -5.57 -46.40
CA LEU A 113 18.90 -4.20 -46.26
C LEU A 113 18.22 -3.93 -44.90
N PHE A 114 17.96 -4.96 -44.09
CA PHE A 114 17.32 -4.77 -42.76
C PHE A 114 18.32 -4.50 -41.63
N PHE A 115 19.61 -4.81 -41.82
CA PHE A 115 20.66 -4.52 -40.83
C PHE A 115 21.35 -3.16 -41.03
N TYR A 116 21.24 -2.56 -42.22
CA TYR A 116 21.91 -1.28 -42.49
C TYR A 116 21.11 -0.05 -42.04
N THR A 117 19.79 -0.16 -41.86
CA THR A 117 18.95 0.96 -41.39
C THR A 117 18.83 1.04 -39.86
N SER A 118 19.21 -0.02 -39.11
CA SER A 118 19.24 0.04 -37.64
C SER A 118 20.54 0.61 -37.07
N SER A 119 21.60 0.73 -37.88
CA SER A 119 22.91 1.23 -37.43
C SER A 119 23.05 2.76 -37.54
N PHE A 120 22.09 3.45 -38.18
CA PHE A 120 22.10 4.91 -38.35
C PHE A 120 21.13 5.65 -37.38
N LEU A 121 20.40 4.90 -36.54
CA LEU A 121 19.53 5.46 -35.49
C LEU A 121 20.26 5.64 -34.15
N VAL A 122 21.56 5.36 -34.09
CA VAL A 122 22.43 5.88 -33.04
C VAL A 122 23.06 7.15 -33.59
N SER A 123 22.41 8.32 -33.43
CA SER A 123 23.08 9.63 -33.27
C SER A 123 22.18 10.84 -33.55
N HIS A 124 20.91 10.84 -33.16
CA HIS A 124 20.24 12.14 -32.95
C HIS A 124 20.14 12.44 -31.46
N ASP A 125 19.63 11.50 -30.67
CA ASP A 125 19.57 11.63 -29.20
C ASP A 125 20.95 11.84 -28.57
N ALA A 126 21.99 11.18 -29.08
CA ALA A 126 23.36 11.34 -28.59
C ALA A 126 23.98 12.71 -28.93
N LEU A 127 23.59 13.31 -30.07
CA LEU A 127 24.05 14.65 -30.47
C LEU A 127 23.31 15.74 -29.68
N VAL A 128 22.00 15.55 -29.42
CA VAL A 128 21.19 16.46 -28.60
C VAL A 128 21.70 16.50 -27.14
N CYS A 129 22.09 15.35 -26.57
CA CYS A 129 22.68 15.33 -25.23
C CYS A 129 24.03 16.06 -25.13
N LEU A 130 24.81 16.15 -26.22
CA LEU A 130 26.10 16.86 -26.22
C LEU A 130 25.93 18.38 -26.32
N ASP A 131 24.90 18.83 -27.03
CA ASP A 131 24.56 20.25 -27.17
C ASP A 131 23.97 20.83 -25.87
N GLU A 132 23.09 20.08 -25.17
CA GLU A 132 22.54 20.49 -23.87
C GLU A 132 23.61 20.62 -22.75
N LEU A 133 24.75 19.93 -22.89
CA LEU A 133 25.89 20.03 -21.98
C LEU A 133 26.86 21.17 -22.36
N GLY A 134 26.57 21.94 -23.41
CA GLY A 134 27.39 23.08 -23.85
C GLY A 134 28.76 22.68 -24.43
N ILE A 135 28.91 21.45 -24.92
CA ILE A 135 30.18 20.96 -25.46
C ILE A 135 30.25 21.35 -26.94
N PRO A 136 31.19 22.23 -27.35
CA PRO A 136 31.29 22.67 -28.74
C PRO A 136 31.61 21.48 -29.65
N ILE A 137 30.70 21.17 -30.58
CA ILE A 137 30.79 20.04 -31.52
C ILE A 137 31.98 20.20 -32.50
N ASN A 138 32.58 21.37 -32.58
CA ASN A 138 33.64 21.70 -33.55
C ASN A 138 34.98 20.98 -33.28
N SER A 139 35.13 20.24 -32.18
CA SER A 139 36.31 19.39 -31.90
C SER A 139 36.01 17.89 -32.13
N LEU A 140 35.63 17.50 -33.34
CA LEU A 140 35.36 16.10 -33.70
C LEU A 140 36.56 15.14 -33.50
N ASN A 141 37.77 15.68 -33.25
CA ASN A 141 39.00 14.90 -33.05
C ASN A 141 39.24 14.41 -31.61
N ASP A 142 38.43 14.82 -30.62
CA ASP A 142 38.60 14.41 -29.21
C ASP A 142 37.56 13.36 -28.76
N TRP A 143 37.42 12.28 -29.53
CA TRP A 143 36.52 11.18 -29.16
C TRP A 143 36.95 10.50 -27.85
N GLN A 144 38.26 10.47 -27.56
CA GLN A 144 38.80 9.91 -26.32
C GLN A 144 38.40 10.73 -25.09
N GLY A 145 38.49 12.06 -25.16
CA GLY A 145 38.00 12.93 -24.09
C GLY A 145 36.48 12.85 -23.91
N ALA A 146 35.72 12.66 -24.98
CA ALA A 146 34.27 12.44 -24.88
C ALA A 146 33.91 11.15 -24.12
N VAL A 147 34.61 10.04 -24.40
CA VAL A 147 34.44 8.77 -23.67
C VAL A 147 34.83 8.95 -22.20
N LYS A 148 35.95 9.62 -21.91
CA LYS A 148 36.38 9.87 -20.52
C LYS A 148 35.36 10.70 -19.73
N ARG A 149 34.83 11.78 -20.33
CA ARG A 149 33.77 12.60 -19.71
C ARG A 149 32.50 11.78 -19.44
N LYS A 150 32.14 10.88 -20.34
CA LYS A 150 31.00 9.97 -20.14
C LYS A 150 31.21 9.04 -18.94
N ASP A 151 32.40 8.45 -18.80
CA ASP A 151 32.71 7.55 -17.68
C ASP A 151 32.75 8.29 -16.34
N GLU A 152 33.28 9.51 -16.32
CA GLU A 152 33.27 10.39 -15.13
C GLU A 152 31.84 10.71 -14.69
N VAL A 153 30.98 11.10 -15.63
CA VAL A 153 29.55 11.35 -15.38
C VAL A 153 28.86 10.10 -14.86
N LEU A 154 29.11 8.94 -15.47
CA LEU A 154 28.52 7.66 -15.03
C LEU A 154 28.95 7.29 -13.61
N ASN A 155 30.25 7.42 -13.30
CA ASN A 155 30.78 7.16 -11.96
C ASN A 155 30.16 8.08 -10.91
N TYR A 156 29.99 9.38 -11.24
CA TYR A 156 29.31 10.33 -10.36
C TYR A 156 27.88 9.87 -10.04
N TYR A 157 27.09 9.46 -11.04
CA TYR A 157 25.74 8.94 -10.79
C TYR A 157 25.74 7.64 -9.98
N CYS A 158 26.67 6.73 -10.25
CA CYS A 158 26.82 5.51 -9.45
C CYS A 158 27.12 5.82 -7.97
N GLN A 159 27.99 6.80 -7.69
CA GLN A 159 28.29 7.23 -6.31
C GLN A 159 27.07 7.88 -5.65
N GLN A 160 26.33 8.72 -6.37
CA GLN A 160 25.09 9.33 -5.87
C GLN A 160 24.05 8.27 -5.49
N GLU A 161 23.87 7.22 -6.31
CA GLU A 161 22.96 6.12 -5.95
C GLU A 161 23.37 5.37 -4.68
N VAL A 162 24.67 5.15 -4.49
CA VAL A 162 25.20 4.48 -3.29
C VAL A 162 24.90 5.33 -2.06
N ASN A 163 25.17 6.64 -2.13
CA ASN A 163 24.92 7.59 -1.04
C ASN A 163 23.42 7.64 -0.69
N ILE A 164 22.53 7.69 -1.67
CA ILE A 164 21.07 7.66 -1.45
C ILE A 164 20.66 6.35 -0.76
N LYS A 165 21.17 5.21 -1.21
CA LYS A 165 20.86 3.90 -0.60
C LYS A 165 21.37 3.81 0.85
N GLU A 166 22.51 4.43 1.16
CA GLU A 166 23.05 4.50 2.51
C GLU A 166 22.22 5.41 3.42
N GLN A 167 21.85 6.61 2.95
CA GLN A 167 20.95 7.51 3.67
C GLN A 167 19.61 6.85 3.99
N GLU A 168 18.99 6.16 3.02
CA GLU A 168 17.75 5.42 3.26
C GLU A 168 17.92 4.31 4.31
N LYS A 169 19.07 3.63 4.35
CA LYS A 169 19.35 2.60 5.36
C LYS A 169 19.48 3.22 6.75
N LEU A 170 20.18 4.36 6.87
CA LEU A 170 20.33 5.11 8.10
C LEU A 170 18.97 5.59 8.62
N GLU A 171 18.14 6.19 7.76
CA GLU A 171 16.79 6.64 8.12
C GLU A 171 15.90 5.47 8.59
N LYS A 172 15.98 4.31 7.92
CA LYS A 172 15.27 3.09 8.34
C LYS A 172 15.74 2.61 9.71
N LEU A 173 17.04 2.69 10.01
CA LEU A 173 17.60 2.28 11.30
C LEU A 173 17.17 3.24 12.42
N GLU A 174 17.21 4.54 12.17
CA GLU A 174 16.77 5.57 13.12
C GLU A 174 15.28 5.44 13.44
N ASN A 175 14.44 5.26 12.41
CA ASN A 175 13.01 5.00 12.59
C ASN A 175 12.74 3.74 13.44
N LYS A 176 13.56 2.69 13.29
CA LYS A 176 13.47 1.48 14.15
C LYS A 176 13.83 1.80 15.59
N ARG A 177 14.92 2.56 15.83
CA ARG A 177 15.33 2.99 17.17
C ARG A 177 14.24 3.83 17.84
N ARG A 178 13.66 4.78 17.11
CA ARG A 178 12.54 5.62 17.60
C ARG A 178 11.35 4.77 18.06
N ARG A 179 10.91 3.80 17.25
CA ARG A 179 9.80 2.89 17.61
C ARG A 179 10.09 2.06 18.87
N VAL A 180 11.33 1.59 19.02
CA VAL A 180 11.74 0.85 20.22
C VAL A 180 11.72 1.75 21.46
N GLN A 181 12.21 2.98 21.32
CA GLN A 181 12.21 3.95 22.42
C GLN A 181 10.78 4.34 22.82
N GLU A 182 9.91 4.67 21.86
CA GLU A 182 8.49 4.97 22.09
C GLU A 182 7.77 3.83 22.82
N LYS A 183 8.08 2.58 22.46
CA LYS A 183 7.53 1.40 23.13
C LYS A 183 7.99 1.30 24.59
N LYS A 184 9.30 1.48 24.85
CA LYS A 184 9.85 1.50 26.21
C LYS A 184 9.25 2.62 27.06
N ASP A 185 9.11 3.81 26.48
CA ASP A 185 8.53 4.98 27.16
C ASP A 185 7.03 4.77 27.45
N ARG A 186 6.31 4.09 26.55
CA ARG A 186 4.91 3.71 26.79
C ARG A 186 4.80 2.71 27.94
N GLU A 187 5.63 1.66 27.94
CA GLU A 187 5.66 0.64 28.99
C GLU A 187 6.02 1.24 30.35
N SER A 188 7.00 2.13 30.42
CA SER A 188 7.39 2.81 31.67
C SER A 188 6.28 3.73 32.20
N ARG A 189 5.57 4.45 31.32
CA ARG A 189 4.40 5.28 31.69
C ARG A 189 3.24 4.41 32.21
N GLU A 190 2.97 3.27 31.58
CA GLU A 190 1.93 2.34 32.01
C GLU A 190 2.26 1.72 33.39
N GLN A 191 3.53 1.35 33.61
CA GLN A 191 4.00 0.86 34.91
C GLN A 191 3.89 1.93 36.01
N ALA A 192 4.29 3.17 35.73
CA ALA A 192 4.17 4.28 36.68
C ALA A 192 2.70 4.55 37.06
N ARG A 193 1.79 4.54 36.08
CA ARG A 193 0.34 4.67 36.31
C ARG A 193 -0.21 3.52 37.15
N PHE A 194 0.22 2.30 36.88
CA PHE A 194 -0.19 1.12 37.65
C PHE A 194 0.29 1.18 39.10
N LYS A 195 1.56 1.58 39.32
CA LYS A 195 2.14 1.75 40.66
C LYS A 195 1.38 2.81 41.46
N LYS A 196 1.15 3.99 40.87
CA LYS A 196 0.39 5.07 41.51
C LYS A 196 -1.04 4.61 41.86
N ARG A 197 -1.74 3.98 40.92
CA ARG A 197 -3.08 3.44 41.16
C ARG A 197 -3.09 2.41 42.29
N LYS A 198 -2.09 1.53 42.35
CA LYS A 198 -1.97 0.53 43.42
C LYS A 198 -1.79 1.20 44.78
N GLU A 199 -0.92 2.20 44.89
CA GLU A 199 -0.69 2.97 46.11
C GLU A 199 -1.97 3.67 46.58
N ASP A 200 -2.69 4.32 45.66
CA ASP A 200 -3.97 4.98 45.95
C ASP A 200 -5.03 3.99 46.48
N LEU A 201 -5.11 2.78 45.90
CA LEU A 201 -6.02 1.73 46.37
C LEU A 201 -5.63 1.19 47.75
N ILE A 202 -4.33 1.00 48.00
CA ILE A 202 -3.85 0.55 49.32
C ILE A 202 -4.21 1.58 50.39
N LYS A 203 -4.04 2.88 50.08
CA LYS A 203 -4.37 3.98 50.99
C LYS A 203 -5.87 4.03 51.32
N ARG A 204 -6.74 3.77 50.34
CA ARG A 204 -8.21 3.84 50.51
C ARG A 204 -8.82 2.60 51.15
N PHE A 205 -8.37 1.40 50.79
CA PHE A 205 -9.08 0.15 51.07
C PHE A 205 -8.25 -0.90 51.81
N GLY A 206 -6.96 -0.64 52.03
CA GLY A 206 -6.01 -1.61 52.57
C GLY A 206 -5.42 -2.55 51.51
N ASN A 207 -4.33 -3.21 51.89
CA ASN A 207 -3.49 -3.99 50.97
C ASN A 207 -4.21 -5.21 50.36
N GLU A 208 -4.95 -5.96 51.18
CA GLU A 208 -5.65 -7.18 50.73
C GLU A 208 -6.77 -6.86 49.73
N SER A 209 -7.61 -5.87 50.06
CA SER A 209 -8.68 -5.39 49.20
C SER A 209 -8.14 -4.83 47.89
N ALA A 210 -7.08 -4.01 47.95
CA ALA A 210 -6.43 -3.46 46.76
C ALA A 210 -5.92 -4.56 45.82
N LYS A 211 -5.34 -5.63 46.36
CA LYS A 211 -4.88 -6.79 45.57
C LYS A 211 -6.04 -7.48 44.86
N LYS A 212 -7.18 -7.67 45.53
CA LYS A 212 -8.39 -8.28 44.92
C LYS A 212 -9.01 -7.40 43.84
N ILE A 213 -9.07 -6.07 44.07
CA ILE A 213 -9.56 -5.07 43.11
C ILE A 213 -8.68 -5.06 41.84
N LEU A 214 -7.36 -5.07 41.97
CA LEU A 214 -6.44 -5.13 40.83
C LEU A 214 -6.59 -6.42 40.01
N GLN A 215 -7.00 -7.52 40.66
CA GLN A 215 -7.33 -8.79 40.00
C GLN A 215 -8.75 -8.82 39.39
N LYS A 216 -9.54 -7.76 39.55
CA LYS A 216 -10.95 -7.68 39.15
C LYS A 216 -11.85 -8.78 39.75
N LYS A 217 -11.48 -9.28 40.94
CA LYS A 217 -12.25 -10.31 41.66
C LYS A 217 -13.33 -9.67 42.51
N ILE A 218 -14.50 -10.31 42.58
CA ILE A 218 -15.59 -9.96 43.50
C ILE A 218 -15.54 -10.91 44.68
N TRP A 219 -15.87 -10.41 45.87
CA TRP A 219 -16.07 -11.20 47.08
C TRP A 219 -17.23 -10.64 47.89
N GLN A 220 -17.83 -11.47 48.75
CA GLN A 220 -18.92 -11.05 49.63
C GLN A 220 -18.41 -10.05 50.69
N GLY A 221 -19.24 -9.06 51.02
CA GLY A 221 -18.91 -8.02 51.99
C GLY A 221 -18.05 -6.88 51.46
N MET A 222 -17.69 -6.86 50.17
CA MET A 222 -17.03 -5.68 49.57
C MET A 222 -18.02 -4.52 49.42
N THR A 223 -17.52 -3.29 49.58
CA THR A 223 -18.37 -2.09 49.48
C THR A 223 -18.71 -1.76 48.02
N LYS A 224 -19.80 -1.03 47.80
CA LYS A 224 -20.20 -0.50 46.48
C LYS A 224 -19.08 0.28 45.80
N GLU A 225 -18.28 1.04 46.57
CA GLU A 225 -17.12 1.76 46.03
C GLU A 225 -16.02 0.81 45.53
N MET A 226 -15.69 -0.24 46.30
CA MET A 226 -14.72 -1.26 45.87
C MET A 226 -15.20 -2.00 44.60
N LEU A 227 -16.51 -2.21 44.48
CA LEU A 227 -17.11 -2.79 43.28
C LEU A 227 -16.91 -1.91 42.06
N ILE A 228 -17.15 -0.61 42.21
CA ILE A 228 -16.95 0.36 41.13
C ILE A 228 -15.46 0.46 40.74
N GLU A 229 -14.54 0.39 41.69
CA GLU A 229 -13.09 0.39 41.41
C GLU A 229 -12.61 -0.88 40.69
N SER A 230 -13.25 -2.02 40.99
CA SER A 230 -12.93 -3.33 40.41
C SER A 230 -13.50 -3.51 39.00
N TRP A 231 -14.79 -3.26 38.82
CA TRP A 231 -15.51 -3.54 37.55
C TRP A 231 -15.88 -2.29 36.75
N GLY A 232 -15.66 -1.09 37.29
CA GLY A 232 -16.06 0.18 36.67
C GLY A 232 -17.47 0.61 37.10
N LYS A 233 -18.00 1.65 36.44
CA LYS A 233 -19.36 2.13 36.72
C LYS A 233 -20.39 1.12 36.21
N PRO A 234 -21.44 0.80 36.98
CA PRO A 234 -22.53 -0.03 36.49
C PRO A 234 -23.24 0.67 35.34
N GLY A 235 -23.75 -0.12 34.39
CA GLY A 235 -24.54 0.41 33.27
C GLY A 235 -25.98 0.71 33.67
N ASP A 236 -26.50 -0.02 34.66
CA ASP A 236 -27.84 0.15 35.22
C ASP A 236 -27.87 -0.24 36.70
N ILE A 237 -28.77 0.40 37.45
CA ILE A 237 -28.94 0.20 38.89
C ILE A 237 -30.42 0.18 39.23
N ASP A 238 -30.92 -0.99 39.64
CA ASP A 238 -32.27 -1.12 40.22
C ASP A 238 -32.18 -1.04 41.74
N GLU A 239 -32.61 0.07 42.33
CA GLU A 239 -32.58 0.28 43.78
C GLU A 239 -33.98 0.18 44.39
N THR A 240 -34.09 -0.53 45.52
CA THR A 240 -35.31 -0.66 46.31
C THR A 240 -34.99 -0.37 47.77
N VAL A 241 -35.53 0.74 48.27
CA VAL A 241 -35.33 1.19 49.65
C VAL A 241 -36.47 0.65 50.51
N TYR A 242 -36.14 -0.16 51.51
CA TYR A 242 -37.09 -0.60 52.54
C TYR A 242 -36.87 0.21 53.82
N LYS A 243 -37.81 0.10 54.77
CA LYS A 243 -37.73 0.79 56.06
C LYS A 243 -36.45 0.47 56.85
N SER A 244 -35.92 -0.75 56.75
CA SER A 244 -34.77 -1.23 57.53
C SER A 244 -33.51 -1.51 56.72
N LYS A 245 -33.63 -1.67 55.39
CA LYS A 245 -32.53 -2.10 54.52
C LYS A 245 -32.68 -1.51 53.13
N THR A 246 -31.57 -1.26 52.46
CA THR A 246 -31.55 -0.87 51.04
C THR A 246 -31.02 -2.02 50.21
N LYS A 247 -31.81 -2.49 49.24
CA LYS A 247 -31.38 -3.50 48.27
C LYS A 247 -31.13 -2.84 46.93
N ALA A 248 -29.99 -3.10 46.31
CA ALA A 248 -29.70 -2.60 44.97
C ALA A 248 -29.17 -3.73 44.09
N LYS A 249 -29.61 -3.79 42.83
CA LYS A 249 -29.06 -4.69 41.81
C LYS A 249 -28.29 -3.86 40.81
N CYS A 250 -27.00 -4.11 40.69
CA CYS A 250 -26.14 -3.43 39.75
C CYS A 250 -25.84 -4.33 38.55
N PHE A 251 -26.03 -3.81 37.34
CA PHE A 251 -25.79 -4.54 36.11
C PHE A 251 -24.51 -4.05 35.41
N PHE A 252 -23.65 -5.00 35.03
CA PHE A 252 -22.33 -4.73 34.46
C PHE A 252 -22.15 -5.40 33.10
N ASN A 253 -21.12 -4.96 32.36
CA ASN A 253 -20.73 -5.49 31.06
C ASN A 253 -21.88 -5.47 30.05
N SER A 254 -22.39 -4.27 29.78
CA SER A 254 -23.47 -4.08 28.81
C SER A 254 -23.01 -4.41 27.39
N TYR A 255 -23.91 -4.99 26.60
CA TYR A 255 -23.70 -5.22 25.17
C TYR A 255 -25.01 -4.95 24.41
N LYS A 256 -24.87 -4.57 23.14
CA LYS A 256 -26.00 -4.33 22.25
C LYS A 256 -26.28 -5.60 21.45
N THR A 257 -27.55 -6.00 21.40
CA THR A 257 -28.00 -7.10 20.54
C THR A 257 -28.21 -6.62 19.10
N ARG A 258 -28.47 -7.55 18.17
CA ARG A 258 -28.85 -7.24 16.78
C ARG A 258 -30.11 -6.35 16.71
N GLN A 259 -31.01 -6.47 17.68
CA GLN A 259 -32.22 -5.65 17.81
C GLN A 259 -31.96 -4.28 18.45
N LYS A 260 -30.68 -3.91 18.68
CA LYS A 260 -30.25 -2.68 19.37
C LYS A 260 -30.76 -2.54 20.81
N THR A 261 -31.21 -3.64 21.42
CA THR A 261 -31.54 -3.66 22.85
C THR A 261 -30.28 -3.85 23.67
N THR A 262 -30.20 -3.16 24.82
CA THR A 262 -29.09 -3.31 25.76
C THR A 262 -29.36 -4.50 26.67
N LYS A 263 -28.38 -5.41 26.76
CA LYS A 263 -28.38 -6.54 27.69
C LYS A 263 -27.12 -6.46 28.54
N TYR A 264 -27.12 -7.15 29.67
CA TYR A 264 -26.03 -7.15 30.65
C TYR A 264 -25.59 -8.57 30.91
N LYS A 265 -24.28 -8.79 31.07
CA LYS A 265 -23.73 -10.13 31.33
C LYS A 265 -23.68 -10.48 32.81
N ASN A 266 -23.53 -9.49 33.69
CA ASN A 266 -23.30 -9.75 35.11
C ASN A 266 -24.27 -8.90 35.94
N ARG A 267 -24.87 -9.52 36.95
CA ARG A 267 -25.68 -8.85 37.98
C ARG A 267 -25.03 -9.02 39.34
N VAL A 268 -24.90 -7.94 40.10
CA VAL A 268 -24.41 -7.95 41.48
C VAL A 268 -25.50 -7.44 42.40
N ASP A 269 -25.86 -8.24 43.41
CA ASP A 269 -26.89 -7.93 44.38
C ASP A 269 -26.22 -7.33 45.64
N LEU A 270 -26.59 -6.09 45.97
CA LEU A 270 -26.10 -5.30 47.09
C LEU A 270 -27.18 -5.20 48.17
N GLU A 271 -26.78 -5.33 49.43
CA GLU A 271 -27.60 -4.96 50.59
C GLU A 271 -26.82 -3.97 51.46
N ASN A 272 -27.42 -2.82 51.77
CA ASN A 272 -26.79 -1.75 52.55
C ASN A 272 -25.40 -1.35 52.03
N ASN A 273 -25.27 -1.24 50.70
CA ASN A 273 -24.01 -0.95 49.98
C ASN A 273 -22.91 -2.03 50.10
N LEU A 274 -23.23 -3.23 50.57
CA LEU A 274 -22.33 -4.38 50.63
C LEU A 274 -22.75 -5.45 49.64
N VAL A 275 -21.80 -6.10 48.98
CA VAL A 275 -22.07 -7.21 48.07
C VAL A 275 -22.49 -8.45 48.83
N VAL A 276 -23.69 -8.95 48.52
CA VAL A 276 -24.24 -10.19 49.11
C VAL A 276 -24.10 -11.36 48.13
N GLY A 277 -24.31 -11.12 46.84
CA GLY A 277 -24.22 -12.15 45.82
C GLY A 277 -24.05 -11.57 44.43
N TRP A 278 -23.74 -12.43 43.47
CA TRP A 278 -23.67 -12.06 42.06
C TRP A 278 -24.12 -13.25 41.19
N LYS A 279 -24.64 -12.95 40.01
CA LYS A 279 -25.10 -13.93 39.04
C LYS A 279 -24.68 -13.52 37.64
N ASP A 280 -24.20 -14.48 36.87
CA ASP A 280 -23.98 -14.30 35.44
C ASP A 280 -25.32 -14.46 34.71
N LEU A 281 -25.65 -13.45 33.92
CA LEU A 281 -26.82 -13.37 33.07
C LEU A 281 -26.36 -13.78 31.66
N GLU A 282 -26.77 -14.98 31.23
CA GLU A 282 -26.57 -15.46 29.86
C GLU A 282 -27.50 -14.76 28.85
#